data_AF-X1U8F4-F1
#
_entry.id   AF-X1U8F4-F1
#
_cell.length_a   1.000
_cell.length_b   1.000
_cell.length_c   1.000
_cell.angle_alpha   90.00
_cell.angle_beta   90.00
_cell.angle_gamma   90.00
#
_symmetry.space_group_name_H-M   'P 1'
#
loop_
_entity.id
_entity.type
_entity.pdbx_description
1 polymer ?
#
loop_
_entity_poly.entity_id
_entity_poly.type
_entity_poly.pdbx_seq_one_letter_code
_entity_poly.pdbx_strand_id
1 'polypeptide(L)'
;AEKLVPEPVEPTPSEMGTPGGLYIVKPGDKLWDLAQDYYNEAYLWPNIFRVNLDKIKNPDTMVTGIEVKIPPLEGKFGNLTKKDIKEIAEGYVQVYLVYKQLGKEKAYYYLWVTKCCDIPDLINQFRDKIDEADINLITGIGGSPGIK
;
A
#
# COMPACT_ATOMS: atom_id res chain seq x y z
N ALA A 1 10.74 24.22 33.06
CA ALA A 1 11.07 23.26 31.99
C ALA A 1 9.77 22.67 31.47
N GLU A 2 9.08 23.39 30.60
CA GLU A 2 7.89 22.90 29.91
C GLU A 2 8.34 21.92 28.83
N LYS A 3 7.88 20.68 28.92
CA LYS A 3 8.03 19.70 27.87
C LYS A 3 7.22 20.19 26.67
N LEU A 4 7.92 20.60 25.62
CA LEU A 4 7.34 20.80 24.29
C LEU A 4 6.71 19.47 23.85
N VAL A 5 5.40 19.38 23.96
CA VAL A 5 4.61 18.33 23.31
C VAL A 5 4.56 18.73 21.82
N PRO A 6 4.99 17.89 20.87
CA PRO A 6 4.87 18.26 19.47
C PRO A 6 3.39 18.44 19.12
N GLU A 7 3.03 19.62 18.60
CA GLU A 7 1.72 19.88 18.03
C GLU A 7 1.44 18.86 16.91
N PRO A 8 0.21 18.30 16.81
CA PRO A 8 -0.17 17.49 15.66
C PRO A 8 0.03 18.33 14.41
N VAL A 9 0.99 17.96 13.56
CA VAL A 9 1.18 18.59 12.25
C VAL A 9 -0.11 18.36 11.44
N GLU A 10 -0.95 19.39 11.38
CA GLU A 10 -2.12 19.41 10.51
C GLU A 10 -1.63 19.15 9.08
N PRO A 11 -2.20 18.17 8.34
CA PRO A 11 -1.79 17.94 6.98
C PRO A 11 -2.17 19.16 6.15
N THR A 12 -1.17 19.87 5.62
CA THR A 12 -1.40 20.90 4.61
C THR A 12 -2.16 20.25 3.45
N PRO A 13 -3.37 20.75 3.10
CA PRO A 13 -4.11 20.21 1.96
C PRO A 13 -3.32 20.54 0.70
N SER A 14 -2.64 19.54 0.15
CA SER A 14 -2.29 19.59 -1.26
C SER A 14 -3.62 19.54 -2.01
N GLU A 15 -4.06 20.66 -2.59
CA GLU A 15 -5.42 20.88 -3.13
C GLU A 15 -5.86 19.86 -4.21
N MET A 16 -4.97 18.98 -4.66
CA MET A 16 -5.21 17.97 -5.69
C MET A 16 -5.23 16.52 -5.19
N GLY A 17 -4.81 16.27 -3.95
CA GLY A 17 -4.49 14.92 -3.44
C GLY A 17 -5.30 14.45 -2.24
N THR A 18 -4.86 13.35 -1.60
CA THR A 18 -5.35 12.93 -0.28
C THR A 18 -4.39 13.39 0.82
N PRO A 19 -4.89 13.84 1.98
CA PRO A 19 -4.01 14.18 3.08
C PRO A 19 -3.26 12.92 3.57
N GLY A 20 -1.97 13.06 3.81
CA GLY A 20 -1.19 12.07 4.55
C GLY A 20 -1.33 12.30 6.06
N GLY A 21 -0.62 11.51 6.86
CA GLY A 21 -0.57 11.74 8.30
C GLY A 21 0.06 10.62 9.09
N LEU A 22 -0.10 10.73 10.41
CA LEU A 22 0.24 9.69 11.38
C LEU A 22 -1.06 9.26 12.06
N TYR A 23 -1.21 7.94 12.26
CA TYR A 23 -2.39 7.35 12.88
C TYR A 23 -1.99 6.34 13.94
N ILE A 24 -2.62 6.40 15.12
CA ILE A 24 -2.39 5.42 16.19
C ILE A 24 -3.41 4.28 16.04
N VAL A 25 -2.90 3.07 15.81
CA VAL A 25 -3.72 1.87 15.57
C VAL A 25 -4.60 1.58 16.78
N LYS A 26 -5.91 1.45 16.54
CA LYS A 26 -6.91 1.05 17.55
C LYS A 26 -7.20 -0.44 17.47
N PRO A 27 -7.77 -1.05 18.52
CA PRO A 27 -8.19 -2.44 18.47
C PRO A 27 -9.15 -2.70 17.32
N GLY A 28 -8.82 -3.67 16.47
CA GLY A 28 -9.67 -4.10 15.33
C GLY A 28 -9.39 -3.38 14.01
N ASP A 29 -8.57 -2.33 14.00
CA ASP A 29 -8.21 -1.63 12.77
C ASP A 29 -7.48 -2.55 11.79
N LYS A 30 -7.74 -2.34 10.50
CA LYS A 30 -7.04 -2.99 9.39
C LYS A 30 -6.49 -1.94 8.45
N LEU A 31 -5.40 -2.27 7.76
CA LEU A 31 -4.85 -1.40 6.70
C LEU A 31 -5.91 -1.08 5.64
N TRP A 32 -6.79 -2.04 5.35
CA TRP A 32 -7.94 -1.89 4.47
C TRP A 32 -8.86 -0.73 4.89
N ASP A 33 -9.23 -0.70 6.16
CA ASP A 33 -10.14 0.31 6.70
C ASP A 33 -9.47 1.68 6.74
N LEU A 34 -8.18 1.75 7.09
CA LEU A 34 -7.41 3.00 7.03
C LEU A 34 -7.33 3.57 5.60
N ALA A 35 -7.14 2.71 4.60
CA ALA A 35 -7.15 3.16 3.21
C ALA A 35 -8.53 3.64 2.76
N GLN A 36 -9.59 2.97 3.22
CA GLN A 36 -10.95 3.44 2.97
C GLN A 36 -11.18 4.83 3.58
N ASP A 37 -10.72 5.07 4.80
CA ASP A 37 -10.93 6.32 5.50
C ASP A 37 -10.09 7.48 4.94
N TYR A 38 -8.83 7.22 4.58
CA TYR A 38 -7.89 8.26 4.15
C TYR A 38 -7.87 8.48 2.64
N TYR A 39 -8.07 7.43 1.85
CA TYR A 39 -8.03 7.50 0.39
C TYR A 39 -9.38 7.41 -0.29
N ASN A 40 -10.46 7.16 0.48
CA ASN A 40 -11.77 6.79 -0.05
C ASN A 40 -11.74 5.53 -0.93
N GLU A 41 -10.67 4.74 -0.82
CA GLU A 41 -10.49 3.50 -1.58
C GLU A 41 -9.64 2.52 -0.77
N ALA A 42 -10.28 1.43 -0.35
CA ALA A 42 -9.65 0.43 0.46
C ALA A 42 -8.57 -0.36 -0.29
N TYR A 43 -8.68 -0.55 -1.61
CA TYR A 43 -7.65 -1.22 -2.44
C TYR A 43 -6.30 -0.48 -2.44
N LEU A 44 -6.21 0.74 -1.93
CA LEU A 44 -4.97 1.51 -1.82
C LEU A 44 -4.18 1.24 -0.53
N TRP A 45 -4.68 0.34 0.34
CA TRP A 45 -4.00 -0.06 1.58
C TRP A 45 -2.55 -0.50 1.43
N PRO A 46 -2.09 -1.12 0.32
CA PRO A 46 -0.68 -1.48 0.19
C PRO A 46 0.25 -0.27 0.15
N ASN A 47 -0.27 0.91 -0.23
CA ASN A 47 0.51 2.16 -0.16
C ASN A 47 0.85 2.52 1.29
N ILE A 48 -0.07 2.28 2.23
CA ILE A 48 0.17 2.45 3.67
C ILE A 48 1.19 1.41 4.13
N PHE A 49 1.02 0.14 3.76
CA PHE A 49 1.92 -0.93 4.17
C PHE A 49 3.39 -0.67 3.77
N ARG A 50 3.61 -0.23 2.53
CA ARG A 50 4.94 0.05 1.95
C ARG A 50 5.82 0.94 2.82
N VAL A 51 5.24 1.96 3.46
CA VAL A 51 6.00 2.94 4.25
C VAL A 51 6.09 2.57 5.74
N ASN A 52 5.54 1.42 6.15
CA ASN A 52 5.52 0.93 7.52
C ASN A 52 6.09 -0.50 7.67
N LEU A 53 6.90 -0.98 6.71
CA LEU A 53 7.48 -2.33 6.73
C LEU A 53 8.39 -2.59 7.94
N ASP A 54 8.92 -1.53 8.55
CA ASP A 54 9.69 -1.59 9.79
C ASP A 54 8.81 -1.94 10.99
N LYS A 55 7.57 -1.42 11.03
CA LYS A 55 6.61 -1.58 12.14
C LYS A 55 5.60 -2.72 11.93
N ILE A 56 5.15 -2.95 10.69
CA ILE A 56 4.14 -3.95 10.34
C ILE A 56 4.82 -5.08 9.58
N LYS A 57 4.98 -6.24 10.23
CA LYS A 57 5.62 -7.43 9.62
C LYS A 57 4.65 -8.33 8.87
N ASN A 58 3.37 -8.30 9.24
CA ASN A 58 2.33 -9.05 8.57
C ASN A 58 1.14 -8.11 8.31
N PRO A 59 0.78 -7.85 7.03
CA PRO A 59 -0.36 -7.02 6.66
C PRO A 59 -1.69 -7.43 7.32
N ASP A 60 -1.88 -8.72 7.61
CA ASP A 60 -3.11 -9.24 8.22
C ASP A 60 -3.23 -8.89 9.71
N THR A 61 -2.15 -8.45 10.35
CA THR A 61 -2.09 -8.20 11.79
C THR A 61 -1.40 -6.87 12.09
N MET A 62 -2.13 -5.94 12.68
CA MET A 62 -1.54 -4.71 13.23
C MET A 62 -1.56 -4.76 14.76
N VAL A 63 -0.45 -4.32 15.37
CA VAL A 63 -0.36 -4.21 16.82
C VAL A 63 -1.05 -2.92 17.26
N THR A 64 -2.00 -3.02 18.18
CA THR A 64 -2.68 -1.84 18.74
C THR A 64 -1.68 -0.91 19.45
N GLY A 65 -1.88 0.40 19.29
CA GLY A 65 -1.08 1.44 19.94
C GLY A 65 0.20 1.84 19.20
N ILE A 66 0.52 1.18 18.08
CA ILE A 66 1.63 1.62 17.22
C ILE A 66 1.19 2.80 16.36
N GLU A 67 2.14 3.68 16.07
CA GLU A 67 1.94 4.76 15.11
C GLU A 67 2.24 4.28 13.68
N VAL A 68 1.26 4.38 12.81
CA VAL A 68 1.33 4.05 11.37
C VAL A 68 1.37 5.35 10.58
N LYS A 69 2.28 5.41 9.61
CA LYS A 69 2.39 6.51 8.66
C LYS A 69 1.46 6.29 7.47
N ILE A 70 0.69 7.29 7.12
CA ILE A 70 -0.21 7.30 5.97
C ILE A 70 0.39 8.26 4.94
N PRO A 71 0.94 7.75 3.81
CA PRO A 71 1.49 8.62 2.78
C PRO A 71 0.36 9.40 2.08
N PRO A 72 0.56 10.70 1.75
CA PRO A 72 -0.40 11.41 0.91
C PRO A 72 -0.40 10.82 -0.51
N LEU A 73 -1.51 10.97 -1.22
CA LEU A 73 -1.58 10.79 -2.67
C LEU A 73 -1.51 12.17 -3.33
N GLU A 74 -0.84 12.29 -4.47
CA GLU A 74 -0.83 13.52 -5.28
C GLU A 74 -2.16 13.70 -6.01
N GLY A 75 -2.76 12.60 -6.47
CA GLY A 75 -4.10 12.54 -7.04
C GLY A 75 -5.14 11.99 -6.07
N LYS A 76 -6.30 11.62 -6.62
CA LYS A 76 -7.39 10.95 -5.91
C LYS A 76 -7.73 9.66 -6.64
N PHE A 77 -8.37 8.72 -5.96
CA PHE A 77 -8.84 7.50 -6.62
C PHE A 77 -9.69 7.83 -7.87
N GLY A 78 -9.37 7.18 -8.99
CA GLY A 78 -9.96 7.43 -10.31
C GLY A 78 -9.24 8.49 -11.16
N ASN A 79 -8.30 9.24 -10.58
CA ASN A 79 -7.38 10.15 -11.26
C ASN A 79 -6.03 10.16 -10.53
N LEU A 80 -5.43 8.98 -10.39
CA LEU A 80 -4.15 8.81 -9.72
C LEU A 80 -3.01 9.29 -10.63
N THR A 81 -1.98 9.92 -10.05
CA THR A 81 -0.79 10.27 -10.82
C THR A 81 0.05 9.04 -11.11
N LYS A 82 0.95 9.13 -12.11
CA LYS A 82 1.92 8.05 -12.37
C LYS A 82 2.75 7.69 -11.13
N LYS A 83 3.06 8.68 -10.29
CA LYS A 83 3.79 8.48 -9.05
C LYS A 83 2.94 7.71 -8.04
N ASP A 84 1.68 8.11 -7.82
CA ASP A 84 0.77 7.39 -6.93
C ASP A 84 0.64 5.93 -7.35
N ILE A 85 0.39 5.70 -8.64
CA ILE A 85 0.23 4.35 -9.20
C ILE A 85 1.49 3.51 -8.96
N LYS A 86 2.68 4.09 -9.17
CA LYS A 86 3.96 3.41 -8.90
C LYS A 86 4.11 3.05 -7.42
N GLU A 87 3.85 4.00 -6.52
CA GLU A 87 3.97 3.80 -5.08
C GLU A 87 2.97 2.76 -4.54
N ILE A 88 1.74 2.78 -5.05
CA ILE A 88 0.73 1.76 -4.75
C ILE A 88 1.20 0.39 -5.25
N ALA A 89 1.66 0.30 -6.50
CA ALA A 89 2.13 -0.95 -7.09
C ALA A 89 3.33 -1.53 -6.34
N GLU A 90 4.28 -0.68 -5.91
CA GLU A 90 5.38 -1.10 -5.02
C GLU A 90 4.84 -1.73 -3.73
N GLY A 91 3.81 -1.12 -3.12
CA GLY A 91 3.17 -1.66 -1.93
C GLY A 91 2.59 -3.05 -2.14
N TYR A 92 1.88 -3.26 -3.26
CA TYR A 92 1.36 -4.57 -3.65
C TYR A 92 2.46 -5.62 -3.81
N VAL A 93 3.58 -5.28 -4.45
CA VAL A 93 4.73 -6.18 -4.57
C VAL A 93 5.32 -6.51 -3.20
N GLN A 94 5.40 -5.55 -2.27
CA GLN A 94 5.87 -5.82 -0.91
C GLN A 94 4.92 -6.77 -0.15
N VAL A 95 3.61 -6.62 -0.32
CA VAL A 95 2.63 -7.56 0.25
C VAL A 95 2.85 -8.97 -0.32
N TYR A 96 3.02 -9.09 -1.64
CA TYR A 96 3.35 -10.36 -2.29
C TYR A 96 4.56 -11.03 -1.63
N LEU A 97 5.67 -10.29 -1.47
CA LEU A 97 6.91 -10.82 -0.90
C LEU A 97 6.70 -11.34 0.52
N VAL A 98 5.99 -10.59 1.36
CA VAL A 98 5.70 -11.00 2.74
C VAL A 98 4.78 -12.21 2.76
N TYR A 99 3.73 -12.24 1.94
CA TYR A 99 2.81 -13.37 1.89
C TYR A 99 3.46 -14.65 1.35
N LYS A 100 4.42 -14.55 0.42
CA LYS A 100 5.24 -15.70 0.02
C LYS A 100 6.09 -16.22 1.18
N GLN A 101 6.72 -15.34 1.96
CA GLN A 101 7.46 -15.75 3.16
C GLN A 101 6.57 -16.41 4.22
N LEU A 102 5.31 -15.99 4.33
CA LEU A 102 4.31 -16.58 5.22
C LEU A 102 3.66 -17.87 4.65
N GLY A 103 4.05 -18.32 3.45
CA GLY A 103 3.50 -19.52 2.83
C GLY A 103 2.05 -19.38 2.35
N LYS A 104 1.58 -18.17 2.07
CA LYS A 104 0.22 -17.93 1.56
C LYS A 104 0.14 -18.32 0.09
N GLU A 105 -0.60 -19.38 -0.24
CA GLU A 105 -0.73 -19.91 -1.60
C GLU A 105 -1.27 -18.90 -2.62
N LYS A 106 -2.09 -17.94 -2.17
CA LYS A 106 -2.70 -16.92 -3.02
C LYS A 106 -1.91 -15.61 -3.09
N ALA A 107 -0.65 -15.61 -2.67
CA ALA A 107 0.21 -14.42 -2.71
C ALA A 107 0.29 -13.82 -4.13
N TYR A 108 0.34 -14.67 -5.17
CA TYR A 108 0.42 -14.24 -6.57
C TYR A 108 -0.64 -13.22 -6.97
N TYR A 109 -1.82 -13.21 -6.33
CA TYR A 109 -2.89 -12.24 -6.61
C TYR A 109 -2.42 -10.78 -6.44
N TYR A 110 -1.47 -10.52 -5.55
CA TYR A 110 -0.93 -9.18 -5.33
C TYR A 110 -0.02 -8.70 -6.47
N LEU A 111 0.48 -9.61 -7.31
CA LEU A 111 1.18 -9.24 -8.53
C LEU A 111 0.24 -8.80 -9.65
N TRP A 112 -1.08 -9.02 -9.52
CA TRP A 112 -2.06 -8.65 -10.54
C TRP A 112 -2.03 -7.16 -10.89
N VAL A 113 -1.68 -6.28 -9.93
CA VAL A 113 -1.50 -4.84 -10.17
C VAL A 113 -0.45 -4.53 -11.22
N THR A 114 0.56 -5.39 -11.36
CA THR A 114 1.64 -5.17 -12.32
C THR A 114 1.15 -5.20 -13.77
N LYS A 115 -0.02 -5.83 -14.02
CA LYS A 115 -0.66 -5.82 -15.33
C LYS A 115 -1.40 -4.54 -15.66
N CYS A 116 -1.98 -3.87 -14.67
CA CYS A 116 -2.89 -2.76 -14.94
C CYS A 116 -2.18 -1.41 -15.11
N CYS A 117 -1.00 -1.26 -14.50
CA CYS A 117 -0.37 0.03 -14.36
C CYS A 117 0.69 0.38 -15.43
N ASP A 118 0.98 -0.53 -16.38
CA ASP A 118 2.08 -0.39 -17.37
C ASP A 118 3.40 0.09 -16.72
N ILE A 119 3.84 -0.61 -15.67
CA ILE A 119 5.08 -0.30 -14.93
C ILE A 119 6.08 -1.44 -15.11
N PRO A 120 6.67 -1.60 -16.31
CA PRO A 120 7.65 -2.67 -16.57
C PRO A 120 8.88 -2.55 -15.66
N ASP A 121 9.24 -1.34 -15.27
CA ASP A 121 10.36 -1.08 -14.36
C ASP A 121 10.19 -1.75 -12.99
N LEU A 122 8.95 -1.87 -12.50
CA LEU A 122 8.70 -2.42 -11.18
C LEU A 122 8.92 -3.93 -11.15
N ILE A 123 8.41 -4.67 -12.14
CA ILE A 123 8.68 -6.12 -12.23
C ILE A 123 10.19 -6.34 -12.37
N ASN A 124 10.86 -5.54 -13.18
CA ASN A 124 12.30 -5.66 -13.38
C ASN A 124 13.08 -5.38 -12.08
N GLN A 125 12.66 -4.39 -11.29
CA GLN A 125 13.27 -4.07 -10.00
C GLN A 125 13.17 -5.22 -8.98
N PHE A 126 12.07 -5.99 -9.01
CA PHE A 126 11.81 -7.08 -8.07
C PHE A 126 11.96 -8.47 -8.69
N ARG A 127 12.50 -8.58 -9.91
CA ARG A 127 12.54 -9.81 -10.71
C ARG A 127 13.16 -10.98 -9.95
N ASP A 128 14.28 -10.76 -9.26
CA ASP A 128 14.98 -11.81 -8.51
C ASP A 128 14.22 -12.30 -7.27
N LYS A 129 13.18 -11.58 -6.85
CA LYS A 129 12.36 -11.87 -5.67
C LYS A 129 10.95 -12.36 -6.03
N ILE A 130 10.56 -12.27 -7.30
CA ILE A 130 9.25 -12.68 -7.77
C ILE A 130 9.39 -14.04 -8.45
N ASP A 131 8.55 -14.98 -8.03
CA ASP A 131 8.47 -16.31 -8.64
C ASP A 131 7.85 -16.20 -10.04
N GLU A 132 8.56 -16.71 -11.05
CA GLU A 132 8.10 -16.70 -12.44
C GLU A 132 6.79 -17.50 -12.62
N ALA A 133 6.58 -18.55 -11.81
CA ALA A 133 5.32 -19.29 -11.81
C ALA A 133 4.14 -18.41 -11.41
N ASP A 134 4.32 -17.54 -10.40
CA ASP A 134 3.29 -16.61 -9.94
C ASP A 134 2.98 -15.53 -10.98
N ILE A 135 4.01 -15.07 -11.72
CA ILE A 135 3.83 -14.17 -12.86
C ILE A 135 2.97 -14.84 -13.94
N ASN A 136 3.25 -16.10 -14.27
CA ASN A 136 2.49 -16.86 -15.25
C ASN A 136 1.03 -17.07 -14.81
N LEU A 137 0.78 -17.31 -13.52
CA LEU A 137 -0.58 -17.45 -12.98
C LEU A 137 -1.43 -16.20 -13.15
N ILE A 138 -0.86 -15.01 -12.91
CA ILE A 138 -1.61 -13.76 -13.15
C ILE A 138 -1.82 -13.47 -14.64
N THR A 139 -1.16 -14.19 -15.55
CA THR A 139 -1.34 -13.93 -16.98
C THR A 139 -2.72 -14.29 -17.51
N GLY A 140 -3.33 -15.32 -16.95
CA GLY A 140 -4.67 -15.80 -17.31
C GLY A 140 -5.83 -15.17 -16.52
N ILE A 141 -5.55 -14.27 -15.57
CA ILE A 141 -6.59 -13.63 -14.76
C ILE A 141 -7.15 -12.43 -15.50
N GLY A 142 -8.43 -12.50 -15.89
CA GLY A 142 -9.15 -11.38 -16.49
C GLY A 142 -9.53 -10.29 -15.48
N GLY A 143 -9.64 -9.05 -15.96
CA GLY A 143 -10.03 -7.87 -15.17
C GLY A 143 -8.84 -6.98 -14.80
N SER A 144 -9.13 -5.94 -14.01
CA SER A 144 -8.14 -5.00 -13.49
C SER A 144 -8.57 -4.55 -12.08
N PRO A 145 -7.65 -4.30 -11.13
CA PRO A 145 -7.99 -3.86 -9.77
C PRO A 145 -8.59 -2.45 -9.71
N GLY A 146 -8.89 -1.83 -10.86
CA GLY A 146 -9.51 -0.50 -10.95
C GLY A 146 -8.57 0.65 -10.57
N ILE A 147 -7.28 0.38 -10.35
CA ILE A 147 -6.26 1.38 -10.04
C ILE A 147 -5.91 2.13 -11.34
N LYS A 148 -6.40 3.36 -11.45
CA LYS A 148 -6.26 4.23 -12.63
C LYS A 148 -6.28 5.70 -12.23
#